data_AF-A0A6C0RBZ4-F1
#
_entry.id   AF-A0A6C0RBZ4-F1
#
_cell.length_a   1.000
_cell.length_b   1.000
_cell.length_c   1.000
_cell.angle_alpha   90.00
_cell.angle_beta   90.00
_cell.angle_gamma   90.00
#
_symmetry.space_group_name_H-M   'P 1'
#
loop_
_entity.id
_entity.type
_entity.pdbx_description
1 polymer ?
#
loop_
_entity_poly.entity_id
_entity_poly.type
_entity_poly.pdbx_seq_one_letter_code
_entity_poly.pdbx_strand_id
1 'polypeptide(L)'
;MSKNTKFLVLFLVLALNACIFNNDDDKPKSYLFVEQFTQTDGVLISGPEPPSMQIDFPTYRYDSGLRTLNGIIDFEINKDLRFIYGSGTCLSGTAGGGCGTGLTGVYEMPFEQGAFEMLKIEEDGMIRFIYEDEVFSLGVNEEHAVVTSYMDTTDMDGVNSISEITSTHTISNFGFINEEDVFPWEW
;
A
#
# COMPACT_ATOMS: atom_id res chain seq x y z
N MET A 1 -47.36 8.85 -73.98
CA MET A 1 -46.13 8.59 -74.75
C MET A 1 -44.93 8.99 -73.90
N SER A 2 -44.05 8.03 -73.56
CA SER A 2 -42.60 8.19 -73.30
C SER A 2 -42.16 9.11 -72.12
N LYS A 3 -41.23 8.78 -71.22
CA LYS A 3 -40.33 7.64 -71.00
C LYS A 3 -39.81 7.76 -69.55
N ASN A 4 -39.67 6.63 -68.88
CA ASN A 4 -38.87 6.44 -67.68
C ASN A 4 -37.41 6.87 -67.94
N THR A 5 -36.79 7.56 -66.99
CA THR A 5 -35.33 7.53 -66.84
C THR A 5 -34.99 7.41 -65.36
N LYS A 6 -34.58 6.21 -64.95
CA LYS A 6 -33.99 5.92 -63.65
C LYS A 6 -32.58 6.50 -63.64
N PHE A 7 -32.23 7.33 -62.64
CA PHE A 7 -30.84 7.64 -62.34
C PHE A 7 -30.49 6.96 -61.02
N LEU A 8 -29.74 5.86 -61.13
CA LEU A 8 -29.15 5.12 -60.04
C LEU A 8 -27.82 5.80 -59.72
N VAL A 9 -27.73 6.52 -58.59
CA VAL A 9 -26.45 6.98 -58.06
C VAL A 9 -26.01 5.99 -56.98
N LEU A 10 -25.08 5.14 -57.36
CA LEU A 10 -24.39 4.19 -56.50
C LEU A 10 -23.37 4.97 -55.66
N PHE A 11 -23.73 5.33 -54.42
CA PHE A 11 -22.75 5.82 -53.46
C PHE A 11 -21.96 4.62 -52.91
N LEU A 12 -20.71 4.52 -53.35
CA LEU A 12 -19.72 3.58 -52.87
C LEU A 12 -19.36 3.98 -51.42
N VAL A 13 -20.02 3.38 -50.43
CA VAL A 13 -19.60 3.48 -49.04
C VAL A 13 -18.35 2.61 -48.87
N LEU A 14 -17.19 3.24 -49.00
CA LEU A 14 -15.93 2.69 -48.50
C LEU A 14 -16.05 2.57 -46.98
N ALA A 15 -16.45 1.40 -46.51
CA ALA A 15 -16.27 1.01 -45.13
C ALA A 15 -14.76 0.90 -44.88
N LEU A 16 -14.16 1.99 -44.43
CA LEU A 16 -12.91 1.95 -43.69
C LEU A 16 -13.19 1.15 -42.43
N ASN A 17 -13.02 -0.18 -42.52
CA ASN A 17 -12.74 -1.00 -41.36
C ASN A 17 -11.37 -0.55 -40.83
N ALA A 18 -11.36 0.56 -40.09
CA ALA A 18 -10.29 0.82 -39.15
C ALA A 18 -10.36 -0.33 -38.15
N CYS A 19 -9.43 -1.28 -38.29
CA CYS A 19 -9.10 -2.20 -37.22
C CYS A 19 -8.67 -1.34 -36.03
N ILE A 20 -9.61 -1.07 -35.11
CA ILE A 20 -9.28 -0.58 -33.79
C ILE A 20 -8.59 -1.76 -33.11
N PHE A 21 -7.26 -1.83 -33.24
CA PHE A 21 -6.46 -2.64 -32.34
C PHE A 21 -6.61 -1.99 -30.95
N ASN A 22 -7.55 -2.50 -30.16
CA ASN A 22 -7.52 -2.28 -28.72
C ASN A 22 -6.31 -3.04 -28.20
N ASN A 23 -5.12 -2.42 -28.24
CA ASN A 23 -4.03 -2.84 -27.39
C ASN A 23 -4.40 -2.41 -25.97
N ASP A 24 -4.92 -3.35 -25.17
CA ASP A 24 -5.09 -3.13 -23.74
C ASP A 24 -3.75 -2.80 -23.03
N ASP A 25 -2.62 -3.02 -23.69
CA ASP A 25 -1.27 -2.62 -23.26
C ASP A 25 -1.04 -1.09 -23.24
N ASP A 26 -1.87 -0.26 -23.90
CA ASP A 26 -1.70 1.20 -23.94
C ASP A 26 -2.45 1.95 -22.82
N LYS A 27 -3.15 1.25 -21.92
CA LYS A 27 -3.82 1.90 -20.78
C LYS A 27 -2.81 2.12 -19.64
N PRO A 28 -2.84 3.31 -18.98
CA PRO A 28 -2.08 3.51 -17.75
C PRO A 28 -2.44 2.41 -16.76
N LYS A 29 -1.44 1.64 -16.35
CA LYS A 29 -1.61 0.64 -15.30
C LYS A 29 -1.48 1.35 -13.96
N SER A 30 -2.46 1.12 -13.11
CA SER A 30 -2.44 1.62 -11.75
C SER A 30 -2.69 0.46 -10.78
N TYR A 31 -2.06 0.54 -9.63
CA TYR A 31 -2.04 -0.52 -8.63
C TYR A 31 -2.44 0.10 -7.30
N LEU A 32 -3.30 -0.59 -6.55
CA LEU A 32 -3.67 -0.15 -5.22
C LEU A 32 -2.44 -0.21 -4.31
N PHE A 33 -2.23 0.79 -3.47
CA PHE A 33 -1.23 0.75 -2.41
C PHE A 33 -1.90 0.67 -1.04
N VAL A 34 -1.60 -0.41 -0.32
CA VAL A 34 -2.09 -0.66 1.03
C VAL A 34 -0.89 -0.83 1.94
N GLU A 35 -0.91 -0.17 3.09
CA GLU A 35 0.19 -0.20 4.04
C GLU A 35 -0.28 -0.67 5.40
N GLN A 36 0.53 -1.49 6.05
CA GLN A 36 0.42 -1.78 7.47
C GLN A 36 1.68 -1.32 8.19
N PHE A 37 1.55 -0.41 9.13
CA PHE A 37 2.68 0.21 9.79
C PHE A 37 2.49 0.25 11.30
N THR A 38 3.56 -0.02 12.03
CA THR A 38 3.57 0.07 13.50
C THR A 38 4.52 1.15 13.95
N GLN A 39 4.03 2.12 14.73
CA GLN A 39 4.89 3.03 15.48
C GLN A 39 4.84 2.64 16.95
N THR A 40 6.00 2.34 17.54
CA THR A 40 6.12 2.11 18.99
C THR A 40 6.98 3.20 19.62
N ASP A 41 6.37 3.98 20.49
CA ASP A 41 7.04 5.03 21.27
C ASP A 41 7.13 4.61 22.74
N GLY A 42 8.23 5.00 23.39
CA GLY A 42 8.39 4.79 24.82
C GLY A 42 8.71 6.08 25.56
N VAL A 43 8.05 6.31 26.69
CA VAL A 43 8.32 7.45 27.58
C VAL A 43 8.85 6.94 28.91
N LEU A 44 10.02 7.43 29.34
CA LEU A 44 10.60 7.10 30.63
C LEU A 44 9.72 7.67 31.77
N ILE A 45 9.27 6.80 32.68
CA ILE A 45 8.46 7.17 33.83
C ILE A 45 9.31 7.22 35.11
N SER A 46 10.22 6.27 35.29
CA SER A 46 11.10 6.22 36.46
C SER A 46 12.38 5.43 36.20
N GLY A 47 13.43 5.69 36.98
CA GLY A 47 14.73 5.03 36.83
C GLY A 47 15.65 5.70 35.79
N PRO A 48 16.77 5.06 35.43
CA PRO A 48 17.63 5.52 34.36
C PRO A 48 17.03 5.21 32.98
N GLU A 49 17.57 5.79 31.92
CA GLU A 49 17.23 5.38 30.54
C GLU A 49 17.59 3.90 30.32
N PRO A 50 16.65 3.06 29.83
CA PRO A 50 16.94 1.68 29.51
C PRO A 50 17.82 1.58 28.24
N PRO A 51 18.52 0.46 27.98
CA PRO A 51 19.17 0.26 26.71
C PRO A 51 18.20 0.31 25.56
N SER A 52 18.65 0.95 24.48
CA SER A 52 17.83 1.23 23.32
C SER A 52 18.03 0.15 22.26
N MET A 53 16.92 -0.45 21.82
CA MET A 53 16.90 -1.25 20.59
C MET A 53 17.09 -0.32 19.39
N GLN A 54 17.92 -0.72 18.42
CA GLN A 54 18.15 0.03 17.20
C GLN A 54 17.77 -0.83 16.00
N ILE A 55 16.80 -0.37 15.23
CA ILE A 55 16.47 -0.88 13.90
C ILE A 55 17.20 0.00 12.88
N ASP A 56 17.49 -0.54 11.69
CA ASP A 56 18.11 0.20 10.59
C ASP A 56 17.15 1.29 10.02
N PHE A 57 17.27 1.57 8.73
CA PHE A 57 16.55 2.62 8.02
C PHE A 57 15.36 2.03 7.25
N PRO A 58 14.29 2.81 7.04
CA PRO A 58 13.18 2.34 6.20
C PRO A 58 13.71 2.02 4.79
N THR A 59 13.04 1.12 4.07
CA THR A 59 13.43 0.70 2.71
C THR A 59 12.52 1.26 1.62
N TYR A 60 11.48 2.01 2.02
CA TYR A 60 10.63 2.75 1.11
C TYR A 60 10.02 3.98 1.80
N ARG A 61 9.45 4.86 0.97
CA ARG A 61 8.69 6.05 1.37
C ARG A 61 7.57 6.29 0.37
N TYR A 62 6.38 6.49 0.89
CA TYR A 62 5.25 7.02 0.14
C TYR A 62 5.11 8.54 0.37
N ASP A 63 4.95 9.31 -0.69
CA ASP A 63 4.59 10.73 -0.62
C ASP A 63 3.12 10.89 -1.02
N SER A 64 2.25 11.16 -0.05
CA SER A 64 0.80 11.28 -0.29
C SER A 64 0.43 12.53 -1.11
N GLY A 65 1.25 13.57 -1.09
CA GLY A 65 1.01 14.81 -1.85
C GLY A 65 1.32 14.63 -3.34
N LEU A 66 2.39 13.90 -3.65
CA LEU A 66 2.79 13.55 -5.02
C LEU A 66 2.19 12.23 -5.50
N ARG A 67 1.65 11.42 -4.59
CA ARG A 67 1.20 10.02 -4.82
C ARG A 67 2.30 9.14 -5.39
N THR A 68 3.54 9.32 -4.93
CA THR A 68 4.70 8.57 -5.42
C THR A 68 5.20 7.58 -4.38
N LEU A 69 5.52 6.36 -4.81
CA LEU A 69 6.09 5.31 -3.98
C LEU A 69 7.54 5.11 -4.39
N ASN A 70 8.48 5.35 -3.48
CA ASN A 70 9.91 5.23 -3.73
C ASN A 70 10.49 4.17 -2.79
N GLY A 71 11.17 3.15 -3.28
CA GLY A 71 11.74 2.14 -2.37
C GLY A 71 12.59 1.07 -3.04
N ILE A 72 12.98 0.07 -2.26
CA ILE A 72 13.51 -1.19 -2.78
C ILE A 72 12.35 -1.97 -3.40
N ILE A 73 12.27 -1.97 -4.73
CA ILE A 73 11.26 -2.71 -5.50
C ILE A 73 11.90 -4.00 -6.02
N ASP A 74 11.59 -5.13 -5.38
CA ASP A 74 12.11 -6.46 -5.70
C ASP A 74 11.08 -7.40 -6.34
N PHE A 75 9.97 -6.83 -6.84
CA PHE A 75 8.87 -7.52 -7.50
C PHE A 75 8.59 -6.92 -8.90
N GLU A 76 7.93 -7.69 -9.76
CA GLU A 76 7.60 -7.25 -11.11
C GLU A 76 6.34 -6.37 -11.14
N ILE A 77 6.45 -5.16 -11.66
CA ILE A 77 5.28 -4.34 -11.95
C ILE A 77 4.73 -4.77 -13.31
N ASN A 78 3.63 -5.53 -13.30
CA ASN A 78 3.03 -6.09 -14.50
C ASN A 78 1.51 -6.22 -14.35
N LYS A 79 0.82 -6.65 -15.41
CA LYS A 79 -0.64 -6.75 -15.47
C LYS A 79 -1.27 -7.75 -14.46
N ASP A 80 -0.47 -8.66 -13.93
CA ASP A 80 -0.93 -9.69 -12.99
C ASP A 80 -0.79 -9.22 -11.52
N LEU A 81 -0.06 -8.11 -11.29
CA LEU A 81 0.03 -7.46 -9.99
C LEU A 81 -1.36 -6.92 -9.57
N ARG A 82 -1.83 -7.34 -8.40
CA ARG A 82 -3.13 -6.95 -7.83
C ARG A 82 -3.03 -5.67 -7.03
N PHE A 83 -2.04 -5.59 -6.15
CA PHE A 83 -1.75 -4.41 -5.34
C PHE A 83 -0.32 -4.47 -4.82
N ILE A 84 0.17 -3.32 -4.33
CA ILE A 84 1.43 -3.19 -3.63
C ILE A 84 1.11 -3.14 -2.14
N TYR A 85 1.74 -4.02 -1.36
CA TYR A 85 1.62 -4.06 0.08
C TYR A 85 2.89 -3.50 0.72
N GLY A 86 2.75 -2.43 1.49
CA GLY A 86 3.81 -1.90 2.35
C GLY A 86 3.65 -2.43 3.77
N SER A 87 4.76 -2.78 4.40
CA SER A 87 4.76 -3.12 5.83
C SER A 87 5.96 -2.55 6.56
N GLY A 88 5.83 -2.33 7.87
CA GLY A 88 6.98 -1.93 8.67
C GLY A 88 6.69 -1.64 10.13
N THR A 89 7.77 -1.38 10.86
CA THR A 89 7.76 -0.97 12.27
C THR A 89 8.85 0.06 12.52
N CYS A 90 8.51 1.09 13.30
CA CYS A 90 9.43 2.11 13.77
C CYS A 90 9.40 2.21 15.29
N LEU A 91 10.57 2.50 15.85
CA LEU A 91 10.75 2.70 17.29
C LEU A 91 11.15 4.15 17.57
N SER A 92 10.65 4.68 18.69
CA SER A 92 11.07 5.98 19.21
C SER A 92 11.11 6.01 20.75
N GLY A 93 11.80 7.00 21.30
CA GLY A 93 11.91 7.19 22.74
C GLY A 93 12.62 6.02 23.43
N THR A 94 12.10 5.59 24.56
CA THR A 94 12.66 4.46 25.33
C THR A 94 12.37 3.09 24.70
N ALA A 95 11.44 3.00 23.73
CA ALA A 95 11.20 1.77 22.99
C ALA A 95 12.35 1.42 22.04
N GLY A 96 13.10 2.42 21.58
CA GLY A 96 14.20 2.23 20.64
C GLY A 96 14.35 3.38 19.65
N GLY A 97 15.10 3.12 18.58
CA GLY A 97 15.23 4.02 17.44
C GLY A 97 15.28 3.25 16.12
N GLY A 98 14.90 3.94 15.03
CA GLY A 98 14.98 3.42 13.67
C GLY A 98 13.69 2.77 13.17
N CYS A 99 13.74 2.29 11.92
CA CYS A 99 12.58 1.82 11.19
C CYS A 99 12.96 0.65 10.28
N GLY A 100 12.24 -0.45 10.38
CA GLY A 100 12.36 -1.58 9.46
C GLY A 100 11.11 -1.67 8.63
N THR A 101 11.23 -1.48 7.32
CA THR A 101 10.09 -1.52 6.40
C THR A 101 10.39 -2.37 5.17
N GLY A 102 9.37 -2.75 4.43
CA GLY A 102 9.49 -3.50 3.17
C GLY A 102 8.25 -3.37 2.29
N LEU A 103 8.44 -3.56 0.99
CA LEU A 103 7.37 -3.62 0.00
C LEU A 103 7.20 -5.05 -0.51
N THR A 104 5.99 -5.39 -0.93
CA THR A 104 5.66 -6.70 -1.51
C THR A 104 4.67 -6.49 -2.64
N GLY A 105 4.98 -7.02 -3.83
CA GLY A 105 4.02 -7.12 -4.92
C GLY A 105 3.10 -8.31 -4.69
N VAL A 106 1.78 -8.08 -4.68
CA VAL A 106 0.80 -9.14 -4.43
C VAL A 106 0.06 -9.49 -5.71
N TYR A 107 0.09 -10.76 -6.11
CA TYR A 107 -0.45 -11.24 -7.39
C TYR A 107 -1.70 -12.13 -7.24
N GLU A 108 -1.96 -12.61 -6.02
CA GLU A 108 -3.04 -13.54 -5.72
C GLU A 108 -3.85 -13.06 -4.52
N MET A 109 -5.10 -13.52 -4.45
CA MET A 109 -6.07 -13.19 -3.40
C MET A 109 -6.75 -14.48 -2.92
N PRO A 110 -6.99 -14.66 -1.60
CA PRO A 110 -6.63 -13.74 -0.52
C PRO A 110 -5.11 -13.64 -0.31
N PHE A 111 -4.67 -12.58 0.34
CA PHE A 111 -3.26 -12.37 0.70
C PHE A 111 -3.13 -12.23 2.20
N GLU A 112 -2.22 -13.01 2.80
CA GLU A 112 -2.02 -13.07 4.25
C GLU A 112 -0.61 -12.60 4.61
N GLN A 113 -0.52 -11.72 5.61
CA GLN A 113 0.72 -11.31 6.24
C GLN A 113 0.48 -11.13 7.75
N GLY A 114 0.90 -12.12 8.54
CA GLY A 114 0.71 -12.08 9.99
C GLY A 114 -0.77 -12.06 10.38
N ALA A 115 -1.20 -11.02 11.10
CA ALA A 115 -2.60 -10.85 11.51
C ALA A 115 -3.49 -10.20 10.45
N PHE A 116 -2.93 -9.76 9.32
CA PHE A 116 -3.65 -9.13 8.23
C PHE A 116 -3.93 -10.13 7.11
N GLU A 117 -5.19 -10.24 6.70
CA GLU A 117 -5.62 -10.99 5.53
C GLU A 117 -6.44 -10.10 4.60
N MET A 118 -5.91 -9.77 3.44
CA MET A 118 -6.65 -9.10 2.38
C MET A 118 -7.60 -10.09 1.70
N LEU A 119 -8.91 -9.86 1.84
CA LEU A 119 -9.95 -10.73 1.27
C LEU A 119 -10.34 -10.29 -0.15
N LYS A 120 -10.52 -8.98 -0.35
CA LYS A 120 -11.06 -8.44 -1.61
C LYS A 120 -10.69 -6.97 -1.82
N ILE A 121 -10.47 -6.62 -3.09
CA ILE A 121 -10.42 -5.23 -3.58
C ILE A 121 -11.65 -5.03 -4.47
N GLU A 122 -12.46 -4.02 -4.18
CA GLU A 122 -13.63 -3.63 -4.97
C GLU A 122 -13.23 -2.72 -6.14
N GLU A 123 -14.11 -2.55 -7.13
CA GLU A 123 -13.84 -1.76 -8.34
C GLU A 123 -13.53 -0.27 -8.05
N ASP A 124 -14.04 0.27 -6.94
CA ASP A 124 -13.81 1.64 -6.48
C ASP A 124 -12.53 1.79 -5.63
N GLY A 125 -11.79 0.71 -5.42
CA GLY A 125 -10.59 0.67 -4.59
C GLY A 125 -10.86 0.46 -3.10
N MET A 126 -12.11 0.24 -2.67
CA MET A 126 -12.39 -0.18 -1.30
C MET A 126 -11.79 -1.56 -1.04
N ILE A 127 -11.10 -1.72 0.09
CA ILE A 127 -10.56 -3.01 0.53
C ILE A 127 -11.44 -3.63 1.59
N ARG A 128 -11.52 -4.97 1.57
CA ARG A 128 -12.08 -5.78 2.66
C ARG A 128 -10.98 -6.70 3.16
N PHE A 129 -10.75 -6.70 4.47
CA PHE A 129 -9.68 -7.48 5.09
C PHE A 129 -10.08 -7.98 6.47
N ILE A 130 -9.34 -8.97 6.97
CA ILE A 130 -9.37 -9.42 8.36
C ILE A 130 -8.16 -8.82 9.07
N TYR A 131 -8.37 -8.34 10.28
CA TYR A 131 -7.31 -7.99 11.22
C TYR A 131 -7.70 -8.47 12.62
N GLU A 132 -6.85 -9.27 13.27
CA GLU A 132 -7.11 -9.84 14.60
C GLU A 132 -8.51 -10.50 14.73
N ASP A 133 -8.85 -11.37 13.76
CA ASP A 133 -10.11 -12.11 13.68
C ASP A 133 -11.38 -11.26 13.41
N GLU A 134 -11.24 -9.94 13.20
CA GLU A 134 -12.34 -9.04 12.85
C GLU A 134 -12.31 -8.62 11.38
N VAL A 135 -13.49 -8.46 10.77
CA VAL A 135 -13.63 -8.04 9.37
C VAL A 135 -13.81 -6.53 9.27
N PHE A 136 -12.95 -5.89 8.49
CA PHE A 136 -12.97 -4.46 8.24
C PHE A 136 -13.20 -4.12 6.78
N SER A 137 -13.49 -2.84 6.52
CA SER A 137 -13.49 -2.26 5.18
C SER A 137 -12.94 -0.85 5.23
N LEU A 138 -12.07 -0.51 4.27
CA LEU A 138 -11.49 0.82 4.13
C LEU A 138 -11.64 1.31 2.70
N GLY A 139 -12.30 2.46 2.53
CA GLY A 139 -12.31 3.22 1.29
C GLY A 139 -10.93 3.82 0.98
N VAL A 140 -10.82 4.43 -0.20
CA VAL A 140 -9.58 5.08 -0.62
C VAL A 140 -9.28 6.29 0.28
N ASN A 141 -8.04 6.38 0.75
CA ASN A 141 -7.51 7.32 1.74
C ASN A 141 -8.11 7.18 3.16
N GLU A 142 -8.72 6.04 3.46
CA GLU A 142 -9.12 5.70 4.83
C GLU A 142 -8.05 4.85 5.52
N GLU A 143 -8.01 4.96 6.84
CA GLU A 143 -7.12 4.19 7.71
C GLU A 143 -7.88 3.60 8.90
N HIS A 144 -7.38 2.47 9.39
CA HIS A 144 -7.78 1.87 10.66
C HIS A 144 -6.57 1.83 11.58
N ALA A 145 -6.70 2.38 12.79
CA ALA A 145 -5.62 2.42 13.77
C ALA A 145 -6.04 1.77 15.10
N VAL A 146 -5.16 0.92 15.63
CA VAL A 146 -5.29 0.31 16.95
C VAL A 146 -4.14 0.81 17.81
N VAL A 147 -4.47 1.38 18.97
CA VAL A 147 -3.49 1.89 19.94
C VAL A 147 -3.51 1.01 21.17
N THR A 148 -2.33 0.53 21.57
CA THR A 148 -2.13 -0.22 22.81
C THR A 148 -1.05 0.45 23.64
N SER A 149 -1.23 0.46 24.96
CA SER A 149 -0.23 1.00 25.88
C SER A 149 -0.03 0.05 27.06
N TYR A 150 1.22 -0.08 27.52
CA TYR A 150 1.57 -0.88 28.69
C TYR A 150 2.78 -0.30 29.41
N MET A 151 2.94 -0.69 30.68
CA MET A 151 4.13 -0.36 31.46
C MET A 151 5.19 -1.45 31.26
N ASP A 152 6.35 -1.06 30.76
CA ASP A 152 7.53 -1.92 30.68
C ASP A 152 8.48 -1.68 31.85
N THR A 153 9.15 -2.73 32.30
CA THR A 153 10.17 -2.64 33.36
C THR A 153 11.40 -3.42 32.95
N THR A 154 12.51 -2.70 32.78
CA THR A 154 13.82 -3.26 32.45
C THR A 154 14.73 -3.17 33.68
N ASP A 155 15.32 -4.30 34.09
CA ASP A 155 16.34 -4.34 35.15
C ASP A 155 17.74 -4.32 34.54
N MET A 156 18.56 -3.37 35.01
CA MET A 156 19.96 -3.21 34.65
C MET A 156 20.79 -3.20 35.93
N ASP A 157 21.48 -4.30 36.22
CA ASP A 157 22.33 -4.45 37.41
C ASP A 157 21.59 -4.11 38.73
N GLY A 158 20.32 -4.52 38.85
CA GLY A 158 19.48 -4.27 40.03
C GLY A 158 18.87 -2.88 40.12
N VAL A 159 19.01 -2.07 39.06
CA VAL A 159 18.32 -0.78 38.92
C VAL A 159 17.20 -0.93 37.88
N ASN A 160 15.97 -0.63 38.30
CA ASN A 160 14.82 -0.68 37.42
C ASN A 160 14.63 0.63 36.66
N SER A 161 14.42 0.49 35.35
CA SER A 161 13.87 1.51 34.46
C SER A 161 12.43 1.14 34.14
N ILE A 162 11.52 2.09 34.33
CA ILE A 162 10.09 1.90 34.09
C ILE A 162 9.68 2.87 32.99
N SER A 163 9.14 2.35 31.90
CA SER A 163 8.66 3.12 30.76
C SER A 163 7.20 2.84 30.46
N GLU A 164 6.48 3.84 29.99
CA GLU A 164 5.19 3.63 29.32
C GLU A 164 5.46 3.44 27.83
N ILE A 165 5.09 2.28 27.29
CA ILE A 165 5.23 1.95 25.87
C ILE A 165 3.87 2.07 25.22
N THR A 166 3.78 2.85 24.15
CA THR A 166 2.58 2.99 23.32
C THR A 166 2.89 2.51 21.91
N SER A 167 2.12 1.53 21.43
CA SER A 167 2.19 1.04 20.05
C SER A 167 0.92 1.41 19.30
N THR A 168 1.08 2.08 18.17
CA THR A 168 0.01 2.38 17.22
C THR A 168 0.23 1.53 15.97
N HIS A 169 -0.67 0.58 15.74
CA HIS A 169 -0.75 -0.19 14.51
C HIS A 169 -1.75 0.47 13.57
N THR A 170 -1.33 0.84 12.37
CA THR A 170 -2.16 1.49 11.36
C THR A 170 -2.21 0.66 10.10
N ILE A 171 -3.41 0.49 9.54
CA ILE A 171 -3.65 -0.08 8.21
C ILE A 171 -4.26 1.01 7.35
N SER A 172 -3.61 1.35 6.24
CA SER A 172 -3.99 2.46 5.36
C SER A 172 -4.25 2.00 3.95
N ASN A 173 -5.35 2.46 3.36
CA ASN A 173 -5.61 2.32 1.93
C ASN A 173 -5.28 3.65 1.23
N PHE A 174 -4.12 3.76 0.58
CA PHE A 174 -3.71 5.00 -0.09
C PHE A 174 -4.31 5.17 -1.51
N GLY A 175 -5.06 4.17 -1.98
CA GLY A 175 -5.66 4.16 -3.30
C GLY A 175 -4.69 3.76 -4.41
N PHE A 176 -5.12 4.00 -5.65
CA PHE A 176 -4.36 3.62 -6.84
C PHE A 176 -3.19 4.55 -7.12
N ILE A 177 -2.01 3.98 -7.34
CA ILE A 177 -0.78 4.65 -7.78
C ILE A 177 -0.51 4.22 -9.23
N ASN A 178 -0.12 5.14 -10.11
CA ASN A 178 0.23 4.76 -11.48
C ASN A 178 1.59 4.05 -11.49
N GLU A 179 1.79 3.16 -12.46
CA GLU A 179 3.07 2.48 -12.68
C GLU A 179 4.25 3.46 -12.76
N GLU A 180 4.06 4.59 -13.44
CA GLU A 180 5.06 5.65 -13.61
C GLU A 180 5.40 6.41 -12.32
N ASP A 181 4.58 6.27 -11.27
CA ASP A 181 4.76 6.91 -9.96
C ASP A 181 5.40 5.96 -8.92
N VAL A 182 5.81 4.75 -9.33
CA VAL A 182 6.53 3.78 -8.50
C VAL A 182 8.00 3.73 -8.92
N PHE A 183 8.88 4.25 -8.05
CA PHE A 183 10.29 4.44 -8.34
C PHE A 183 11.18 3.50 -7.52
N PRO A 184 12.08 2.73 -8.14
CA PRO A 184 13.13 2.06 -7.41
C PRO A 184 14.12 3.09 -6.83
N TRP A 185 14.67 2.82 -5.65
CA TRP A 185 15.79 3.60 -5.15
C TRP A 185 17.02 3.43 -6.04
N GLU A 186 17.53 4.56 -6.53
CA GLU A 186 18.84 4.63 -7.17
C GLU A 186 19.90 4.83 -6.08
N TRP A 187 20.87 3.93 -6.02
CA TRP A 187 21.99 3.96 -5.07
C TRP A 187 23.24 4.58 -5.71
#